data_AF-A0A7V3ZY39-F1
#
_entry.id   AF-A0A7V3ZY39-F1
#
_cell.length_a   1.000
_cell.length_b   1.000
_cell.length_c   1.000
_cell.angle_alpha   90.00
_cell.angle_beta   90.00
_cell.angle_gamma   90.00
#
_symmetry.space_group_name_H-M   'P 1'
#
loop_
_entity.id
_entity.type
_entity.pdbx_description
1 polymer ?
#
loop_
_entity_poly.entity_id
_entity_poly.type
_entity_poly.pdbx_seq_one_letter_code
_entity_poly.pdbx_strand_id
1 'polypeptide(L)'
;MRANLSYSYKDVWNSIKYSFSFKKLWTQLQGLILGVFIYSIFSYLALLLSGYSIKEIWNYWKFVPIPVGEPLSVWGWILLIIGIAGLLVFTYIYAVAVAKITVEQLKGDEFYEVKDAVIYARKKGWPVITTPLSILFVILFILLCGVVLGLLGKIPYLGEIILLISAIPAIVMCFFLVYLFFAFVISLILPVSVVSLQESDTFDTLFEVFSTLNEQPFRFLLYQLYVIISAVFTSSLFAWALGRAVWIMDKVLSASWLMGSKFKAIEEAALYFFTTSPLFGSLYSYLKFLGIHKILSVPSVLPAEGGLVNLVGFFFGIGLYIMVFLVIAQVLNSLNVGTLLSYLVIVKKKDDLDLLEVKKEEEKMEETGSQPSGGGEGN
;
A
#
# COMPACT_ATOMS: atom_id res chain seq x y z
N MET A 1 19.14 -21.87 -3.28
CA MET A 1 20.38 -21.18 -3.70
C MET A 1 20.11 -19.68 -3.65
N ARG A 2 21.08 -18.87 -3.19
CA ARG A 2 20.94 -17.40 -3.09
C ARG A 2 20.72 -16.77 -4.47
N ALA A 3 19.95 -15.69 -4.52
CA ALA A 3 19.83 -14.89 -5.74
C ALA A 3 21.17 -14.20 -6.05
N ASN A 4 21.66 -14.33 -7.28
CA ASN A 4 22.84 -13.59 -7.74
C ASN A 4 22.37 -12.27 -8.36
N LEU A 5 22.58 -11.17 -7.64
CA LEU A 5 22.16 -9.83 -8.04
C LEU A 5 23.27 -9.12 -8.79
N SER A 6 22.92 -8.49 -9.93
CA SER A 6 23.88 -7.70 -10.72
C SER A 6 24.11 -6.28 -10.18
N TYR A 7 23.34 -5.88 -9.17
CA TYR A 7 23.18 -4.53 -8.64
C TYR A 7 23.00 -3.47 -9.74
N SER A 8 22.05 -3.74 -10.64
CA SER A 8 21.73 -2.87 -11.79
C SER A 8 20.22 -2.77 -12.05
N TYR A 9 19.83 -2.00 -13.05
CA TYR A 9 18.43 -1.88 -13.49
C TYR A 9 17.79 -3.24 -13.84
N LYS A 10 18.59 -4.25 -14.21
CA LYS A 10 18.12 -5.61 -14.52
C LYS A 10 17.50 -6.28 -13.30
N ASP A 11 18.04 -6.02 -12.11
CA ASP A 11 17.51 -6.59 -10.87
C ASP A 11 16.17 -5.94 -10.50
N VAL A 12 16.02 -4.64 -10.76
CA VAL A 12 14.73 -3.94 -10.60
C VAL A 12 13.69 -4.52 -11.56
N TRP A 13 14.06 -4.86 -12.80
CA TRP A 13 13.16 -5.52 -13.75
C TRP A 13 12.79 -6.95 -13.32
N ASN A 14 13.68 -7.65 -12.62
CA ASN A 14 13.39 -8.98 -12.07
C ASN A 14 12.30 -8.95 -10.97
N SER A 15 11.87 -7.77 -10.49
CA SER A 15 10.70 -7.62 -9.62
C SER A 15 9.44 -8.29 -10.18
N ILE A 16 9.29 -8.33 -11.52
CA ILE A 16 8.20 -9.02 -12.21
C ILE A 16 8.16 -10.49 -11.77
N LYS A 17 9.31 -11.18 -11.78
CA LYS A 17 9.41 -12.57 -11.36
C LYS A 17 9.14 -12.72 -9.85
N TYR A 18 9.75 -11.87 -9.03
CA TYR A 18 9.68 -11.99 -7.57
C TYR A 18 8.32 -11.60 -6.97
N SER A 19 7.52 -10.82 -7.70
CA SER A 19 6.17 -10.42 -7.31
C SER A 19 5.15 -11.54 -7.51
N PHE A 20 5.32 -12.45 -8.48
CA PHE A 20 4.42 -13.60 -8.69
C PHE A 20 4.68 -14.73 -7.68
N SER A 21 4.35 -14.50 -6.42
CA SER A 21 4.36 -15.50 -5.35
C SER A 21 3.02 -15.53 -4.66
N PHE A 22 2.38 -16.71 -4.63
CA PHE A 22 1.11 -16.89 -3.94
C PHE A 22 1.21 -16.53 -2.45
N LYS A 23 2.31 -16.87 -1.78
CA LYS A 23 2.55 -16.51 -0.37
C LYS A 23 2.51 -15.00 -0.17
N LYS A 24 3.24 -14.24 -0.99
CA LYS A 24 3.32 -12.77 -0.88
C LYS A 24 2.00 -12.11 -1.21
N LEU A 25 1.34 -12.55 -2.28
CA LEU A 25 0.03 -12.04 -2.69
C LEU A 25 -1.02 -12.29 -1.61
N TRP A 26 -1.05 -13.49 -1.03
CA TRP A 26 -1.94 -13.84 0.07
C TRP A 26 -1.70 -12.98 1.31
N THR A 27 -0.44 -12.79 1.70
CA THR A 27 -0.07 -11.89 2.81
C THR A 27 -0.56 -10.46 2.54
N GLN A 28 -0.30 -9.91 1.35
CA GLN A 28 -0.75 -8.56 1.01
C GLN A 28 -2.28 -8.44 1.00
N LEU A 29 -2.98 -9.48 0.52
CA LEU A 29 -4.44 -9.53 0.50
C LEU A 29 -5.01 -9.48 1.92
N GLN A 30 -4.42 -10.19 2.89
CA GLN A 30 -4.87 -10.15 4.29
C GLN A 30 -4.80 -8.73 4.87
N GLY A 31 -3.69 -8.02 4.65
CA GLY A 31 -3.54 -6.63 5.05
C GLY A 31 -4.58 -5.72 4.40
N LEU A 32 -4.81 -5.90 3.10
CA LEU A 32 -5.80 -5.12 2.36
C LEU A 32 -7.23 -5.38 2.84
N ILE A 33 -7.63 -6.64 3.05
CA ILE A 33 -8.98 -6.98 3.54
C ILE A 33 -9.21 -6.40 4.93
N LEU A 34 -8.24 -6.54 5.85
CA LEU A 34 -8.35 -5.97 7.20
C LEU A 34 -8.44 -4.44 7.15
N GLY A 35 -7.62 -3.80 6.32
CA GLY A 35 -7.65 -2.36 6.13
C GLY A 35 -8.97 -1.88 5.53
N VAL A 36 -9.48 -2.55 4.50
CA VAL A 36 -10.76 -2.21 3.86
C VAL A 36 -11.92 -2.45 4.82
N PHE A 37 -11.88 -3.50 5.63
CA PHE A 37 -12.90 -3.75 6.65
C PHE A 37 -13.00 -2.59 7.64
N ILE A 38 -11.85 -2.12 8.17
CA ILE A 38 -11.79 -0.97 9.07
C ILE A 38 -12.28 0.29 8.34
N TYR A 39 -11.79 0.55 7.13
CA TYR A 39 -12.23 1.67 6.31
C TYR A 39 -13.74 1.66 6.08
N SER A 40 -14.34 0.52 5.76
CA SER A 40 -15.78 0.39 5.54
C SER A 40 -16.55 0.74 6.80
N ILE A 41 -16.15 0.25 7.98
CA ILE A 41 -16.80 0.60 9.25
C ILE A 41 -16.81 2.12 9.45
N PHE A 42 -15.65 2.75 9.35
CA PHE A 42 -15.53 4.20 9.54
C PHE A 42 -16.26 5.01 8.47
N SER A 43 -16.30 4.53 7.23
CA SER A 43 -17.03 5.19 6.14
C SER A 43 -18.55 5.10 6.32
N TYR A 44 -19.05 3.96 6.82
CA TYR A 44 -20.46 3.83 7.23
C TYR A 44 -20.79 4.82 8.35
N LEU A 45 -19.96 4.90 9.39
CA LEU A 45 -20.16 5.85 10.49
C LEU A 45 -20.08 7.31 10.02
N ALA A 46 -19.17 7.62 9.09
CA ALA A 46 -19.03 8.95 8.50
C ALA A 46 -20.30 9.41 7.78
N LEU A 47 -20.90 8.51 6.99
CA LEU A 47 -22.14 8.76 6.27
C LEU A 47 -23.34 8.88 7.22
N LEU A 48 -23.42 8.03 8.25
CA LEU A 48 -24.48 8.11 9.27
C LEU A 48 -24.45 9.46 10.02
N LEU A 49 -23.26 9.93 10.41
CA LEU A 49 -23.09 11.25 11.04
C LEU A 49 -23.30 12.43 10.08
N SER A 50 -23.38 12.16 8.78
CA SER A 50 -23.67 13.16 7.76
C SER A 50 -25.15 13.19 7.35
N GLY A 51 -25.99 12.38 8.02
CA GLY A 51 -27.45 12.42 7.88
C GLY A 51 -28.05 11.32 6.98
N TYR A 52 -27.23 10.43 6.42
CA TYR A 52 -27.72 9.31 5.62
C TYR A 52 -28.22 8.18 6.53
N SER A 53 -29.31 7.52 6.15
CA SER A 53 -29.79 6.30 6.81
C SER A 53 -28.99 5.07 6.38
N ILE A 54 -28.92 4.05 7.24
CA ILE A 54 -28.26 2.76 6.92
C ILE A 54 -28.79 2.17 5.61
N LYS A 55 -30.10 2.30 5.36
CA LYS A 55 -30.77 1.79 4.16
C LYS A 55 -30.29 2.52 2.90
N GLU A 56 -30.15 3.84 2.94
CA GLU A 56 -29.60 4.62 1.82
C GLU A 56 -28.16 4.24 1.55
N ILE A 57 -27.34 4.12 2.60
CA ILE A 57 -25.94 3.76 2.47
C ILE A 57 -25.79 2.38 1.83
N TRP A 58 -26.53 1.39 2.33
CA TRP A 58 -26.54 0.04 1.79
C TRP A 58 -27.06 0.00 0.35
N ASN A 59 -28.04 0.83 0.01
CA ASN A 59 -28.58 0.84 -1.35
C ASN A 59 -27.59 1.37 -2.39
N TYR A 60 -26.76 2.35 -2.03
CA TYR A 60 -25.84 2.98 -2.97
C TYR A 60 -24.43 2.37 -2.97
N TRP A 61 -23.88 2.10 -1.79
CA TRP A 61 -22.46 1.74 -1.64
C TRP A 61 -22.17 0.29 -1.28
N LYS A 62 -23.17 -0.43 -0.73
CA LYS A 62 -23.06 -1.87 -0.44
C LYS A 62 -21.87 -2.16 0.50
N PHE A 63 -20.97 -3.06 0.13
CA PHE A 63 -19.89 -3.53 1.01
C PHE A 63 -18.80 -2.50 1.30
N VAL A 64 -18.50 -1.62 0.34
CA VAL A 64 -17.36 -0.69 0.44
C VAL A 64 -17.82 0.71 0.04
N PRO A 65 -18.18 1.56 1.03
CA PRO A 65 -18.55 2.94 0.75
C PRO A 65 -17.37 3.76 0.24
N ILE A 66 -17.60 4.46 -0.86
CA ILE A 66 -16.65 5.41 -1.46
C ILE A 66 -17.44 6.71 -1.63
N PRO A 67 -17.61 7.51 -0.55
CA PRO A 67 -18.49 8.67 -0.50
C PRO A 67 -17.83 9.92 -1.15
N VAL A 68 -17.28 9.74 -2.34
CA VAL A 68 -16.58 10.81 -3.07
C VAL A 68 -17.61 11.76 -3.69
N GLY A 69 -17.54 13.02 -3.31
CA GLY A 69 -18.46 14.07 -3.78
C GLY A 69 -19.71 14.23 -2.91
N GLU A 70 -19.86 13.41 -1.86
CA GLU A 70 -20.97 13.57 -0.91
C GLU A 70 -20.70 14.70 0.10
N PRO A 71 -21.73 15.47 0.49
CA PRO A 71 -21.61 16.51 1.51
C PRO A 71 -21.48 15.88 2.90
N LEU A 72 -20.26 15.54 3.29
CA LEU A 72 -19.98 15.02 4.63
C LEU A 72 -19.93 16.15 5.67
N SER A 73 -20.44 15.89 6.87
CA SER A 73 -20.27 16.77 8.02
C SER A 73 -18.79 16.80 8.46
N VAL A 74 -18.39 17.78 9.27
CA VAL A 74 -17.01 17.86 9.81
C VAL A 74 -16.62 16.58 10.54
N TRP A 75 -17.53 16.03 11.35
CA TRP A 75 -17.33 14.76 12.06
C TRP A 75 -17.30 13.57 11.09
N GLY A 76 -18.11 13.61 10.03
CA GLY A 76 -18.05 12.63 8.94
C GLY A 76 -16.66 12.60 8.27
N TRP A 77 -16.10 13.77 7.95
CA TRP A 77 -14.75 13.88 7.41
C TRP A 77 -13.68 13.32 8.35
N ILE A 78 -13.75 13.63 9.64
CA ILE A 78 -12.80 13.09 10.64
C ILE A 78 -12.85 11.56 10.66
N LEU A 79 -14.04 10.96 10.72
CA LEU A 79 -14.18 9.51 10.70
C LEU A 79 -13.68 8.89 9.40
N LEU A 80 -13.97 9.51 8.25
CA LEU A 80 -13.48 9.02 6.96
C LEU A 80 -11.94 9.04 6.92
N ILE A 81 -11.30 10.10 7.42
CA ILE A 81 -9.84 10.19 7.51
C ILE A 81 -9.28 9.09 8.42
N ILE A 82 -9.92 8.81 9.56
CA ILE A 82 -9.52 7.70 10.45
C ILE A 82 -9.63 6.35 9.73
N GLY A 83 -10.71 6.14 8.96
CA GLY A 83 -10.88 4.95 8.13
C GLY A 83 -9.78 4.78 7.10
N ILE A 84 -9.44 5.86 6.37
CA ILE A 84 -8.35 5.86 5.38
C ILE A 84 -7.00 5.59 6.07
N ALA A 85 -6.74 6.23 7.21
CA ALA A 85 -5.52 6.00 7.99
C ALA A 85 -5.42 4.52 8.43
N GLY A 86 -6.53 3.93 8.90
CA GLY A 86 -6.59 2.51 9.24
C GLY A 86 -6.26 1.60 8.06
N LEU A 87 -6.84 1.87 6.89
CA LEU A 87 -6.53 1.15 5.65
C LEU A 87 -5.04 1.23 5.31
N LEU A 88 -4.45 2.42 5.37
CA LEU A 88 -3.03 2.63 5.10
C LEU A 88 -2.15 1.86 6.10
N VAL A 89 -2.41 1.99 7.41
CA VAL A 89 -1.62 1.31 8.45
C VAL A 89 -1.57 -0.20 8.22
N PHE A 90 -2.72 -0.85 8.02
CA PHE A 90 -2.73 -2.29 7.76
C PHE A 90 -2.03 -2.66 6.45
N THR A 91 -2.20 -1.85 5.40
CA THR A 91 -1.55 -2.09 4.11
C THR A 91 -0.03 -2.00 4.20
N TYR A 92 0.50 -1.00 4.91
CA TYR A 92 1.94 -0.79 5.10
C TYR A 92 2.58 -1.83 6.03
N ILE A 93 1.90 -2.22 7.12
CA ILE A 93 2.42 -3.28 8.00
C ILE A 93 2.53 -4.60 7.24
N TYR A 94 1.51 -4.97 6.46
CA TYR A 94 1.61 -6.19 5.64
C TYR A 94 2.57 -6.04 4.45
N ALA A 95 2.83 -4.82 3.97
CA ALA A 95 3.89 -4.55 3.01
C ALA A 95 5.27 -4.90 3.59
N VAL A 96 5.54 -4.61 4.87
CA VAL A 96 6.77 -5.04 5.56
C VAL A 96 6.86 -6.57 5.62
N ALA A 97 5.76 -7.27 5.89
CA ALA A 97 5.75 -8.73 5.89
C ALA A 97 6.10 -9.30 4.49
N VAL A 98 5.53 -8.73 3.43
CA VAL A 98 5.83 -9.10 2.03
C VAL A 98 7.30 -8.82 1.68
N ALA A 99 7.81 -7.66 2.09
CA ALA A 99 9.20 -7.30 1.90
C ALA A 99 10.14 -8.28 2.64
N LYS A 100 9.84 -8.61 3.90
CA LYS A 100 10.60 -9.60 4.69
C LYS A 100 10.61 -10.98 4.04
N ILE A 101 9.46 -11.49 3.55
CA ILE A 101 9.40 -12.75 2.78
C ILE A 101 10.32 -12.68 1.55
N THR A 102 10.39 -11.51 0.90
CA THR A 102 11.24 -11.32 -0.27
C THR A 102 12.72 -11.28 0.10
N VAL A 103 13.09 -10.63 1.20
CA VAL A 103 14.46 -10.63 1.71
C VAL A 103 14.94 -12.06 1.99
N GLU A 104 14.14 -12.86 2.70
CA GLU A 104 14.50 -14.26 3.00
C GLU A 104 14.58 -15.13 1.74
N GLN A 105 13.67 -14.92 0.80
CA GLN A 105 13.74 -15.57 -0.51
C GLN A 105 15.03 -15.21 -1.27
N LEU A 106 15.47 -13.95 -1.24
CA LEU A 106 16.71 -13.52 -1.89
C LEU A 106 17.95 -14.12 -1.21
N LYS A 107 17.91 -14.30 0.11
CA LYS A 107 18.95 -15.03 0.88
C LYS A 107 18.98 -16.52 0.56
N GLY A 108 17.89 -17.07 0.02
CA GLY A 108 17.78 -18.46 -0.42
C GLY A 108 16.85 -19.32 0.42
N ASP A 109 16.15 -18.74 1.40
CA ASP A 109 15.06 -19.39 2.12
C ASP A 109 13.72 -19.16 1.41
N GLU A 110 13.36 -20.09 0.53
CA GLU A 110 12.06 -20.06 -0.17
C GLU A 110 10.88 -20.51 0.73
N PHE A 111 11.19 -21.13 1.88
CA PHE A 111 10.20 -21.73 2.77
C PHE A 111 9.79 -20.83 3.92
N TYR A 112 10.45 -19.69 4.13
CA TYR A 112 10.12 -18.70 5.15
C TYR A 112 8.61 -18.52 5.34
N GLU A 113 8.16 -18.64 6.59
CA GLU A 113 6.74 -18.73 6.91
C GLU A 113 6.06 -17.35 6.88
N VAL A 114 4.83 -17.33 6.32
CA VAL A 114 3.98 -16.13 6.32
C VAL A 114 3.69 -15.65 7.74
N LYS A 115 3.51 -16.58 8.69
CA LYS A 115 3.23 -16.27 10.09
C LYS A 115 4.37 -15.49 10.72
N ASP A 116 5.60 -15.94 10.51
CA ASP A 116 6.80 -15.29 11.05
C ASP A 116 7.01 -13.91 10.44
N ALA A 117 6.76 -13.78 9.13
CA ALA A 117 6.79 -12.49 8.44
C ALA A 117 5.79 -11.48 9.04
N VAL A 118 4.56 -11.91 9.37
CA VAL A 118 3.54 -11.06 9.97
C VAL A 118 3.88 -10.72 11.43
N ILE A 119 4.43 -11.65 12.19
CA ILE A 119 4.90 -11.39 13.57
C ILE A 119 6.03 -10.35 13.53
N TYR A 120 7.00 -10.52 12.63
CA TYR A 120 8.07 -9.56 12.41
C TYR A 120 7.51 -8.17 12.07
N ALA A 121 6.61 -8.09 11.09
CA ALA A 121 6.02 -6.82 10.66
C ALA A 121 5.23 -6.11 11.76
N ARG A 122 4.52 -6.84 12.62
CA ARG A 122 3.81 -6.24 13.77
C ARG A 122 4.75 -5.70 14.83
N LYS A 123 5.89 -6.36 15.05
CA LYS A 123 6.88 -5.95 16.06
C LYS A 123 7.77 -4.80 15.57
N LYS A 124 8.19 -4.84 14.30
CA LYS A 124 9.22 -3.95 13.74
C LYS A 124 8.71 -3.00 12.65
N GLY A 125 7.48 -3.13 12.17
CA GLY A 125 6.96 -2.36 11.05
C GLY A 125 6.50 -0.93 11.36
N TRP A 126 6.43 -0.54 12.64
CA TRP A 126 5.99 0.81 13.04
C TRP A 126 6.77 1.99 12.43
N PRO A 127 8.10 1.91 12.24
CA PRO A 127 8.88 2.95 11.56
C PRO A 127 8.34 3.34 10.17
N VAL A 128 7.66 2.42 9.48
CA VAL A 128 7.05 2.70 8.18
C VAL A 128 5.94 3.75 8.27
N ILE A 129 5.27 3.83 9.42
CA ILE A 129 4.21 4.82 9.68
C ILE A 129 4.78 6.05 10.37
N THR A 130 5.64 5.86 11.37
CA THR A 130 6.17 6.98 12.16
C THR A 130 7.14 7.84 11.36
N THR A 131 7.94 7.30 10.45
CA THR A 131 8.88 8.08 9.62
C THR A 131 8.18 9.18 8.81
N PRO A 132 7.19 8.89 7.93
CA PRO A 132 6.49 9.95 7.21
C PRO A 132 5.71 10.89 8.14
N LEU A 133 5.16 10.39 9.25
CA LEU A 133 4.49 11.24 10.24
C LEU A 133 5.46 12.21 10.94
N SER A 134 6.68 11.79 11.24
CA SER A 134 7.71 12.65 11.82
C SER A 134 8.10 13.78 10.88
N ILE A 135 8.29 13.49 9.58
CA ILE A 135 8.58 14.54 8.59
C ILE A 135 7.37 15.48 8.45
N LEU A 136 6.15 14.94 8.37
CA LEU A 136 4.92 15.74 8.30
C LEU A 136 4.77 16.65 9.53
N PHE A 137 5.07 16.14 10.73
CA PHE A 137 5.03 16.91 11.96
C PHE A 137 5.99 18.10 11.90
N VAL A 138 7.22 17.90 11.41
CA VAL A 138 8.20 19.00 11.24
C VAL A 138 7.70 20.03 10.22
N ILE A 139 7.12 19.59 9.09
CA ILE A 139 6.52 20.48 8.10
C ILE A 139 5.42 21.34 8.73
N LEU A 140 4.48 20.71 9.45
CA LEU A 140 3.39 21.40 10.13
C LEU A 140 3.89 22.38 11.19
N PHE A 141 4.93 22.01 11.92
CA PHE A 141 5.55 22.88 12.93
C PHE A 141 6.18 24.14 12.30
N ILE A 142 6.90 24.00 11.19
CA ILE A 142 7.48 25.15 10.48
C ILE A 142 6.38 26.06 9.92
N LEU A 143 5.32 25.49 9.34
CA LEU A 143 4.17 26.26 8.85
C LEU A 143 3.48 27.01 10.00
N LEU A 144 3.32 26.39 11.16
CA LEU A 144 2.78 27.04 12.36
C LEU A 144 3.64 28.23 12.79
N CYS A 145 4.96 28.08 12.81
CA CYS A 145 5.88 29.20 13.07
C CYS A 145 5.69 30.33 12.04
N GLY A 146 5.51 30.00 10.75
CA GLY A 146 5.21 30.96 9.70
C GLY A 146 3.90 31.72 9.93
N VAL A 147 2.85 31.04 10.38
CA VAL A 147 1.58 31.67 10.76
C VAL A 147 1.77 32.63 11.94
N VAL A 148 2.51 32.22 12.98
CA VAL A 148 2.82 33.07 14.14
C VAL A 148 3.60 34.31 13.70
N LEU A 149 4.62 34.17 12.86
CA LEU A 149 5.36 35.30 12.30
C LEU A 149 4.46 36.23 11.47
N GLY A 150 3.55 35.67 10.66
CA GLY A 150 2.57 36.46 9.91
C GLY A 150 1.60 37.24 10.81
N LEU A 151 1.18 36.65 11.93
CA LEU A 151 0.34 37.33 12.93
C LEU A 151 1.12 38.46 13.64
N LEU A 152 2.38 38.24 13.99
CA LEU A 152 3.26 39.28 14.55
C LEU A 152 3.50 40.43 13.55
N GLY A 153 3.65 40.09 12.27
CA GLY A 153 3.77 41.05 11.17
C GLY A 153 2.55 41.97 11.00
N LYS A 154 1.39 41.62 11.56
CA LYS A 154 0.17 42.43 11.51
C LYS A 154 0.19 43.62 12.47
N ILE A 155 1.11 43.65 13.44
CA ILE A 155 1.18 44.71 14.46
C ILE A 155 1.69 46.02 13.82
N PRO A 156 0.98 47.17 13.94
CA PRO A 156 1.44 48.44 13.38
C PRO A 156 2.82 48.84 13.90
N TYR A 157 3.69 49.36 13.02
CA TYR A 157 5.07 49.79 13.25
C TYR A 157 6.07 48.67 13.67
N LEU A 158 5.70 47.80 14.62
CA LEU A 158 6.55 46.68 15.06
C LEU A 158 6.57 45.52 14.05
N GLY A 159 5.47 45.28 13.35
CA GLY A 159 5.33 44.19 12.40
C GLY A 159 6.27 44.31 11.21
N GLU A 160 6.48 45.53 10.70
CA GLU A 160 7.43 45.81 9.62
C GLU A 160 8.87 45.49 10.01
N ILE A 161 9.26 45.84 11.24
CA ILE A 161 10.59 45.56 11.78
C ILE A 161 10.78 44.05 11.99
N ILE A 162 9.78 43.36 12.56
CA ILE A 162 9.81 41.91 12.77
C ILE A 162 9.92 41.18 11.42
N LEU A 163 9.16 41.60 10.41
CA LEU A 163 9.24 41.04 9.06
C LEU A 163 10.60 41.30 8.42
N LEU A 164 11.15 42.51 8.54
CA LEU A 164 12.47 42.84 8.00
C LEU A 164 13.57 41.95 8.57
N ILE A 165 13.59 41.76 9.90
CA ILE A 165 14.58 40.93 10.58
C ILE A 165 14.38 39.44 10.26
N SER A 166 13.13 38.99 10.18
CA SER A 166 12.80 37.58 9.94
C SER A 166 12.78 37.19 8.46
N ALA A 167 12.87 38.14 7.52
CA ALA A 167 12.75 37.88 6.09
C ALA A 167 13.77 36.85 5.57
N ILE A 168 15.05 37.02 5.91
CA ILE A 168 16.11 36.09 5.47
C ILE A 168 15.90 34.69 6.10
N PRO A 169 15.75 34.55 7.43
CA PRO A 169 15.40 33.26 8.04
C PRO A 169 14.15 32.62 7.44
N ALA A 170 13.09 33.40 7.18
CA ALA A 170 11.84 32.90 6.64
C ALA A 170 12.02 32.33 5.22
N ILE A 171 12.82 32.99 4.36
CA ILE A 171 13.15 32.48 3.02
C ILE A 171 13.92 31.16 3.13
N VAL A 172 14.90 31.07 4.03
CA VAL A 172 15.65 29.82 4.27
C VAL A 172 14.70 28.70 4.73
N MET A 173 13.77 28.99 5.64
CA MET A 173 12.78 28.01 6.09
C MET A 173 11.82 27.57 4.98
N CYS A 174 11.43 28.49 4.08
CA CYS A 174 10.61 28.14 2.91
C CYS A 174 11.36 27.22 1.95
N PHE A 175 12.65 27.48 1.70
CA PHE A 175 13.49 26.58 0.90
C PHE A 175 13.61 25.20 1.57
N PHE A 176 13.79 25.17 2.89
CA PHE A 176 13.82 23.93 3.66
C PHE A 176 12.49 23.16 3.63
N LEU A 177 11.34 23.85 3.61
CA LEU A 177 10.03 23.22 3.42
C LEU A 177 9.91 22.50 2.06
N VAL A 178 10.45 23.09 0.99
CA VAL A 178 10.48 22.42 -0.33
C VAL A 178 11.32 21.15 -0.28
N TYR A 179 12.48 21.20 0.39
CA TYR A 179 13.30 19.99 0.63
C TYR A 179 12.55 18.92 1.45
N LEU A 180 11.88 19.32 2.55
CA LEU A 180 11.11 18.41 3.37
C LEU A 180 9.92 17.79 2.63
N PHE A 181 9.32 18.50 1.67
CA PHE A 181 8.27 17.95 0.82
C PHE A 181 8.79 16.75 0.00
N PHE A 182 9.98 16.86 -0.61
CA PHE A 182 10.58 15.73 -1.33
C PHE A 182 10.95 14.59 -0.38
N ALA A 183 11.50 14.90 0.80
CA ALA A 183 11.77 13.90 1.83
C ALA A 183 10.49 13.18 2.31
N PHE A 184 9.37 13.90 2.41
CA PHE A 184 8.07 13.33 2.74
C PHE A 184 7.58 12.38 1.65
N VAL A 185 7.71 12.72 0.36
CA VAL A 185 7.32 11.82 -0.74
C VAL A 185 8.16 10.54 -0.72
N ILE A 186 9.47 10.63 -0.49
CA ILE A 186 10.35 9.46 -0.41
C ILE A 186 10.02 8.61 0.83
N SER A 187 9.69 9.24 1.97
CA SER A 187 9.32 8.51 3.19
C SER A 187 7.98 7.79 3.12
N LEU A 188 7.13 8.07 2.14
CA LEU A 188 5.94 7.24 1.89
C LEU A 188 6.28 5.92 1.19
N ILE A 189 7.45 5.82 0.55
CA ILE A 189 7.78 4.68 -0.33
C ILE A 189 8.90 3.83 0.26
N LEU A 190 9.99 4.47 0.67
CA LEU A 190 11.25 3.81 1.03
C LEU A 190 11.19 2.99 2.33
N PRO A 191 10.50 3.44 3.42
CA PRO A 191 10.63 2.81 4.73
C PRO A 191 10.29 1.31 4.79
N VAL A 192 9.36 0.83 3.97
CA VAL A 192 9.05 -0.62 3.89
C VAL A 192 10.32 -1.42 3.58
N SER A 193 11.13 -0.92 2.66
CA SER A 193 12.36 -1.59 2.22
C SER A 193 13.44 -1.52 3.30
N VAL A 194 13.68 -0.32 3.85
CA VAL A 194 14.69 -0.07 4.90
C VAL A 194 14.43 -0.95 6.11
N VAL A 195 13.20 -0.90 6.65
CA VAL A 195 12.83 -1.65 7.86
C VAL A 195 13.01 -3.14 7.64
N SER A 196 12.54 -3.68 6.50
CA SER A 196 12.64 -5.11 6.21
C SER A 196 14.09 -5.61 6.03
N LEU A 197 14.98 -4.75 5.53
CA LEU A 197 16.37 -5.10 5.25
C LEU A 197 17.32 -4.83 6.39
N GLN A 198 17.07 -3.83 7.22
CA GLN A 198 18.01 -3.37 8.25
C GLN A 198 17.43 -3.43 9.67
N GLU A 199 16.14 -3.75 9.85
CA GLU A 199 15.49 -3.71 11.18
C GLU A 199 15.60 -2.34 11.86
N SER A 200 15.72 -1.31 11.04
CA SER A 200 15.91 0.08 11.43
C SER A 200 14.75 0.61 12.27
N ASP A 201 15.07 1.47 13.24
CA ASP A 201 14.07 2.24 13.94
C ASP A 201 13.63 3.48 13.13
N THR A 202 12.83 4.36 13.72
CA THR A 202 12.35 5.57 13.01
C THR A 202 13.48 6.53 12.67
N PHE A 203 14.49 6.66 13.53
CA PHE A 203 15.58 7.61 13.35
C PHE A 203 16.54 7.13 12.26
N ASP A 204 16.89 5.84 12.29
CA ASP A 204 17.69 5.21 11.23
C ASP A 204 16.97 5.29 9.88
N THR A 205 15.66 5.06 9.87
CA THR A 205 14.87 5.13 8.64
C THR A 205 14.75 6.58 8.11
N LEU A 206 14.69 7.58 8.99
CA LEU A 206 14.76 8.99 8.60
C LEU A 206 16.11 9.32 7.96
N PHE A 207 17.22 8.86 8.54
CA PHE A 207 18.54 9.06 7.94
C PHE A 207 18.63 8.48 6.55
N GLU A 208 18.09 7.29 6.34
CA GLU A 208 18.16 6.65 5.03
C GLU A 208 17.32 7.38 3.98
N VAL A 209 16.16 7.92 4.37
CA VAL A 209 15.34 8.79 3.50
C VAL A 209 16.13 10.01 3.07
N PHE A 210 16.79 10.70 4.01
CA PHE A 210 17.56 11.91 3.70
C PHE A 210 18.86 11.60 2.94
N SER A 211 19.56 10.53 3.27
CA SER A 211 20.77 10.12 2.56
C SER A 211 20.44 9.69 1.13
N THR A 212 19.36 8.93 0.91
CA THR A 212 18.89 8.60 -0.45
C THR A 212 18.53 9.86 -1.25
N LEU A 213 17.86 10.83 -0.62
CA LEU A 213 17.51 12.10 -1.25
C LEU A 213 18.74 12.94 -1.63
N ASN A 214 19.78 12.94 -0.80
CA ASN A 214 20.98 13.76 -1.03
C ASN A 214 21.98 13.11 -1.99
N GLU A 215 22.16 11.80 -1.92
CA GLU A 215 23.27 11.13 -2.61
C GLU A 215 22.86 10.47 -3.92
N GLN A 216 21.62 9.96 -4.03
CA GLN A 216 21.14 9.22 -5.20
C GLN A 216 19.73 9.60 -5.69
N PRO A 217 19.29 10.88 -5.67
CA PRO A 217 17.90 11.26 -5.93
C PRO A 217 17.42 10.86 -7.33
N PHE A 218 18.21 11.13 -8.37
CA PHE A 218 17.82 10.82 -9.75
C PHE A 218 17.77 9.32 -10.01
N ARG A 219 18.69 8.55 -9.40
CA ARG A 219 18.70 7.08 -9.54
C ARG A 219 17.50 6.47 -8.84
N PHE A 220 17.17 6.95 -7.64
CA PHE A 220 15.96 6.54 -6.94
C PHE A 220 14.71 6.83 -7.77
N LEU A 221 14.56 8.05 -8.31
CA LEU A 221 13.42 8.41 -9.16
C LEU A 221 13.31 7.54 -10.41
N LEU A 222 14.42 7.30 -11.12
CA LEU A 222 14.42 6.44 -12.31
C LEU A 222 14.07 5.00 -11.97
N TYR A 223 14.62 4.44 -10.89
CA TYR A 223 14.26 3.09 -10.46
C TYR A 223 12.81 3.01 -9.99
N GLN A 224 12.29 4.02 -9.32
CA GLN A 224 10.87 4.05 -8.95
C GLN A 224 9.97 4.08 -10.19
N LEU A 225 10.38 4.76 -11.28
CA LEU A 225 9.68 4.69 -12.56
C LEU A 225 9.70 3.27 -13.15
N TYR A 226 10.85 2.60 -13.15
CA TYR A 226 10.94 1.20 -13.57
C TYR A 226 10.05 0.28 -12.72
N VAL A 227 10.01 0.50 -11.40
CA VAL A 227 9.14 -0.24 -10.47
C VAL A 227 7.68 -0.04 -10.85
N ILE A 228 7.23 1.20 -11.09
CA ILE A 228 5.86 1.49 -11.51
C ILE A 228 5.53 0.79 -12.83
N ILE A 229 6.40 0.87 -13.84
CA ILE A 229 6.20 0.20 -15.13
C ILE A 229 6.08 -1.32 -14.93
N SER A 230 6.98 -1.92 -14.14
CA SER A 230 6.97 -3.35 -13.85
C SER A 230 5.70 -3.78 -13.09
N ALA A 231 5.22 -2.98 -12.14
CA ALA A 231 4.03 -3.24 -11.36
C ALA A 231 2.76 -3.12 -12.23
N VAL A 232 2.67 -2.10 -13.07
CA VAL A 232 1.56 -1.96 -14.03
C VAL A 232 1.53 -3.16 -14.97
N PHE A 233 2.66 -3.55 -15.56
CA PHE A 233 2.74 -4.70 -16.46
C PHE A 233 2.30 -6.00 -15.77
N THR A 234 2.89 -6.31 -14.61
CA THR A 234 2.63 -7.53 -13.83
C THR A 234 1.17 -7.61 -13.40
N SER A 235 0.64 -6.53 -12.83
CA SER A 235 -0.76 -6.48 -12.38
C SER A 235 -1.75 -6.46 -13.54
N SER A 236 -1.41 -5.87 -14.69
CA SER A 236 -2.23 -5.95 -15.91
C SER A 236 -2.39 -7.39 -16.36
N LEU A 237 -1.27 -8.13 -16.44
CA LEU A 237 -1.27 -9.53 -16.85
C LEU A 237 -2.07 -10.38 -15.88
N PHE A 238 -1.89 -10.16 -14.58
CA PHE A 238 -2.64 -10.86 -13.53
C PHE A 238 -4.15 -10.55 -13.59
N ALA A 239 -4.53 -9.28 -13.72
CA ALA A 239 -5.93 -8.87 -13.84
C ALA A 239 -6.59 -9.41 -15.11
N TRP A 240 -5.86 -9.41 -16.23
CA TRP A 240 -6.33 -10.04 -17.47
C TRP A 240 -6.54 -11.54 -17.28
N ALA A 241 -5.60 -12.27 -16.67
CA ALA A 241 -5.72 -13.70 -16.44
C ALA A 241 -6.92 -14.05 -15.54
N LEU A 242 -7.11 -13.32 -14.43
CA LEU A 242 -8.29 -13.46 -13.57
C LEU A 242 -9.58 -13.14 -14.32
N GLY A 243 -9.59 -12.07 -15.12
CA GLY A 243 -10.71 -11.71 -15.97
C GLY A 243 -11.07 -12.81 -16.98
N ARG A 244 -10.07 -13.46 -17.58
CA ARG A 244 -10.29 -14.60 -18.48
C ARG A 244 -10.82 -15.82 -17.75
N ALA A 245 -10.37 -16.08 -16.51
CA ALA A 245 -10.92 -17.16 -15.71
C ALA A 245 -12.42 -16.94 -15.42
N VAL A 246 -12.81 -15.72 -15.04
CA VAL A 246 -14.22 -15.35 -14.85
C VAL A 246 -15.01 -15.45 -16.16
N TRP A 247 -14.43 -15.01 -17.27
CA TRP A 247 -15.06 -15.11 -18.58
C TRP A 247 -15.28 -16.57 -19.03
N ILE A 248 -14.32 -17.47 -18.80
CA ILE A 248 -14.48 -18.91 -19.08
C ILE A 248 -15.63 -19.48 -18.24
N MET A 249 -15.66 -19.14 -16.95
CA MET A 249 -16.74 -19.55 -16.05
C MET A 249 -18.11 -19.06 -16.54
N ASP A 250 -18.22 -17.79 -16.94
CA ASP A 250 -19.44 -17.24 -17.54
C ASP A 250 -19.85 -18.02 -18.80
N LYS A 251 -18.92 -18.23 -19.76
CA LYS A 251 -19.24 -18.95 -21.00
C LYS A 251 -19.65 -20.40 -20.80
N VAL A 252 -19.03 -21.09 -19.85
CA VAL A 252 -19.39 -22.47 -19.54
C VAL A 252 -20.74 -22.50 -18.82
N LEU A 253 -20.88 -21.81 -17.69
CA LEU A 253 -22.08 -21.93 -16.85
C LEU A 253 -23.33 -21.30 -17.47
N SER A 254 -23.18 -20.26 -18.30
CA SER A 254 -24.30 -19.63 -19.03
C SER A 254 -24.70 -20.35 -20.32
N ALA A 255 -24.05 -21.47 -20.68
CA ALA A 255 -24.47 -22.27 -21.82
C ALA A 255 -25.91 -22.78 -21.63
N SER A 256 -26.70 -22.80 -22.71
CA SER A 256 -28.13 -23.15 -22.66
C SER A 256 -28.40 -24.58 -22.18
N TRP A 257 -27.41 -25.48 -22.32
CA TRP A 257 -27.47 -26.86 -21.83
C TRP A 257 -26.97 -27.04 -20.38
N LEU A 258 -26.47 -25.98 -19.73
CA LEU A 258 -26.11 -25.96 -18.30
C LEU A 258 -27.09 -25.06 -17.52
N MET A 259 -26.60 -24.07 -16.76
CA MET A 259 -27.45 -23.20 -15.96
C MET A 259 -28.11 -22.09 -16.79
N GLY A 260 -27.58 -21.75 -17.96
CA GLY A 260 -28.21 -20.83 -18.90
C GLY A 260 -28.48 -19.45 -18.31
N SER A 261 -29.72 -18.98 -18.47
CA SER A 261 -30.20 -17.68 -17.96
C SER A 261 -30.12 -17.57 -16.44
N LYS A 262 -30.26 -18.69 -15.70
CA LYS A 262 -30.19 -18.68 -14.24
C LYS A 262 -28.82 -18.24 -13.74
N PHE A 263 -27.74 -18.65 -14.42
CA PHE A 263 -26.38 -18.19 -14.06
C PHE A 263 -26.18 -16.70 -14.36
N LYS A 264 -26.70 -16.22 -15.49
CA LYS A 264 -26.63 -14.78 -15.82
C LYS A 264 -27.35 -13.91 -14.78
N ALA A 265 -28.50 -14.36 -14.29
CA ALA A 265 -29.20 -13.68 -13.21
C ALA A 265 -28.38 -13.67 -11.90
N ILE A 266 -27.63 -14.74 -11.60
CA ILE A 266 -26.69 -14.76 -10.46
C ILE A 266 -25.55 -13.76 -10.68
N GLU A 267 -24.96 -13.69 -11.88
CA GLU A 267 -23.90 -12.72 -12.22
C GLU A 267 -24.40 -11.27 -12.06
N GLU A 268 -25.60 -10.97 -12.58
CA GLU A 268 -26.24 -9.66 -12.42
C GLU A 268 -26.53 -9.33 -10.95
N ALA A 269 -27.06 -10.30 -10.20
CA ALA A 269 -27.28 -10.14 -8.76
C ALA A 269 -25.97 -9.93 -7.99
N ALA A 270 -24.87 -10.54 -8.42
CA ALA A 270 -23.54 -10.34 -7.82
C ALA A 270 -22.99 -8.94 -8.09
N LEU A 271 -23.09 -8.48 -9.35
CA LEU A 271 -22.65 -7.14 -9.74
C LEU A 271 -23.48 -6.04 -9.07
N TYR A 272 -24.76 -6.29 -8.77
CA TYR A 272 -25.60 -5.34 -8.02
C TYR A 272 -25.02 -4.94 -6.65
N PHE A 273 -24.20 -5.80 -6.03
CA PHE A 273 -23.55 -5.49 -4.75
C PHE A 273 -22.25 -4.70 -4.89
N PHE A 274 -21.85 -4.31 -6.10
CA PHE A 274 -20.68 -3.47 -6.30
C PHE A 274 -20.99 -2.00 -6.02
N THR A 275 -20.03 -1.35 -5.37
CA THR A 275 -20.03 0.09 -5.14
C THR A 275 -19.79 0.83 -6.45
N THR A 276 -20.40 1.99 -6.61
CA THR A 276 -20.16 2.89 -7.75
C THR A 276 -19.47 4.16 -7.26
N SER A 277 -18.56 4.68 -8.06
CA SER A 277 -17.86 5.94 -7.75
C SER A 277 -17.49 6.68 -9.03
N PRO A 278 -17.59 8.02 -9.05
CA PRO A 278 -17.08 8.82 -10.17
C PRO A 278 -15.61 8.54 -10.50
N LEU A 279 -14.81 8.12 -9.51
CA LEU A 279 -13.39 7.80 -9.69
C LEU A 279 -13.15 6.69 -10.72
N PHE A 280 -14.10 5.76 -10.87
CA PHE A 280 -13.96 4.61 -11.75
C PHE A 280 -14.06 4.95 -13.23
N GLY A 281 -14.61 6.12 -13.58
CA GLY A 281 -14.71 6.56 -14.98
C GLY A 281 -13.34 6.63 -15.66
N SER A 282 -12.30 7.06 -14.94
CA SER A 282 -10.91 7.12 -15.46
C SER A 282 -10.33 5.74 -15.80
N LEU A 283 -10.81 4.69 -15.14
CA LEU A 283 -10.33 3.32 -15.32
C LEU A 283 -11.06 2.59 -16.45
N TYR A 284 -12.19 3.10 -16.94
CA TYR A 284 -13.05 2.39 -17.90
C TYR A 284 -12.28 1.95 -19.15
N SER A 285 -11.54 2.86 -19.81
CA SER A 285 -10.79 2.56 -21.03
C SER A 285 -9.73 1.48 -20.81
N TYR A 286 -9.05 1.53 -19.66
CA TYR A 286 -8.02 0.56 -19.30
C TYR A 286 -8.62 -0.81 -18.96
N LEU A 287 -9.69 -0.86 -18.17
CA LEU A 287 -10.41 -2.10 -17.87
C LEU A 287 -11.09 -2.70 -19.12
N LYS A 288 -11.49 -1.85 -20.08
CA LYS A 288 -12.00 -2.27 -21.38
C LYS A 288 -10.90 -2.93 -22.21
N PHE A 289 -9.71 -2.34 -22.25
CA PHE A 289 -8.53 -2.95 -22.88
C PHE A 289 -8.21 -4.33 -22.30
N LEU A 290 -8.27 -4.48 -20.97
CA LEU A 290 -8.08 -5.78 -20.30
C LEU A 290 -9.27 -6.75 -20.48
N GLY A 291 -10.43 -6.25 -20.91
CA GLY A 291 -11.66 -7.02 -21.11
C GLY A 291 -12.46 -7.31 -19.83
N ILE A 292 -12.24 -6.54 -18.76
CA ILE A 292 -12.88 -6.72 -17.44
C ILE A 292 -13.82 -5.58 -17.04
N HIS A 293 -14.08 -4.63 -17.93
CA HIS A 293 -14.94 -3.44 -17.70
C HIS A 293 -16.37 -3.72 -17.19
N LYS A 294 -16.89 -4.95 -17.32
CA LYS A 294 -18.22 -5.33 -16.77
C LYS A 294 -18.35 -5.02 -15.27
N ILE A 295 -17.26 -5.08 -14.50
CA ILE A 295 -17.26 -4.77 -13.06
C ILE A 295 -17.69 -3.32 -12.75
N LEU A 296 -17.61 -2.42 -13.73
CA LEU A 296 -18.05 -1.03 -13.60
C LEU A 296 -19.50 -0.83 -14.06
N SER A 297 -20.10 -1.85 -14.69
CA SER A 297 -21.48 -1.81 -15.20
C SER A 297 -22.42 -2.39 -14.15
N VAL A 298 -22.57 -1.67 -13.04
CA VAL A 298 -23.38 -2.10 -11.89
C VAL A 298 -24.88 -2.00 -12.24
N PRO A 299 -25.65 -3.10 -12.14
CA PRO A 299 -27.10 -3.05 -12.33
C PRO A 299 -27.77 -2.16 -11.27
N SER A 300 -28.77 -1.38 -11.67
CA SER A 300 -29.49 -0.49 -10.76
C SER A 300 -30.57 -1.19 -9.92
N VAL A 301 -31.01 -2.37 -10.34
CA VAL A 301 -32.06 -3.14 -9.69
C VAL A 301 -31.61 -4.59 -9.58
N LEU A 302 -31.92 -5.20 -8.44
CA LEU A 302 -31.70 -6.62 -8.22
C LEU A 302 -32.60 -7.44 -9.18
N PRO A 303 -32.10 -8.48 -9.84
CA PRO A 303 -32.92 -9.31 -10.72
C PRO A 303 -34.20 -9.82 -10.03
N ALA A 304 -35.32 -9.75 -10.74
CA ALA A 304 -36.64 -10.19 -10.26
C ALA A 304 -36.77 -11.72 -10.32
N GLU A 305 -35.85 -12.40 -9.65
CA GLU A 305 -35.74 -13.85 -9.56
C GLU A 305 -36.05 -14.33 -8.12
N GLY A 306 -36.15 -15.65 -7.93
CA GLY A 306 -36.41 -16.24 -6.62
C GLY A 306 -35.35 -15.87 -5.56
N GLY A 307 -35.76 -15.77 -4.29
CA GLY A 307 -34.87 -15.31 -3.20
C GLY A 307 -33.55 -16.09 -3.04
N LEU A 308 -33.51 -17.36 -3.45
CA LEU A 308 -32.29 -18.17 -3.45
C LEU A 308 -31.25 -17.66 -4.47
N VAL A 309 -31.69 -17.21 -5.66
CA VAL A 309 -30.80 -16.64 -6.69
C VAL A 309 -30.11 -15.39 -6.16
N ASN A 310 -30.86 -14.53 -5.48
CA ASN A 310 -30.34 -13.30 -4.90
C ASN A 310 -29.36 -13.57 -3.75
N LEU A 311 -29.63 -14.59 -2.92
CA LEU A 311 -28.71 -15.02 -1.86
C LEU A 311 -27.41 -15.57 -2.43
N VAL A 312 -27.48 -16.39 -3.48
CA VAL A 312 -26.27 -16.89 -4.17
C VAL A 312 -25.52 -15.74 -4.81
N GLY A 313 -26.22 -14.80 -5.46
CA GLY A 313 -25.65 -13.58 -6.03
C GLY A 313 -24.89 -12.75 -4.98
N PHE A 314 -25.42 -12.61 -3.77
CA PHE A 314 -24.74 -11.91 -2.67
C PHE A 314 -23.37 -12.52 -2.33
N PHE A 315 -23.30 -13.83 -2.13
CA PHE A 315 -22.02 -14.51 -1.85
C PHE A 315 -21.06 -14.47 -3.04
N PHE A 316 -21.61 -14.57 -4.26
CA PHE A 316 -20.81 -14.44 -5.48
C PHE A 316 -20.23 -13.03 -5.64
N GLY A 317 -20.99 -12.00 -5.25
CA GLY A 317 -20.53 -10.61 -5.19
C GLY A 317 -19.34 -10.45 -4.23
N ILE A 318 -19.38 -11.08 -3.05
CA ILE A 318 -18.23 -11.13 -2.13
C ILE A 318 -17.02 -11.79 -2.80
N GLY A 319 -17.22 -12.90 -3.51
CA GLY A 319 -16.17 -13.59 -4.27
C GLY A 319 -15.53 -12.69 -5.33
N LEU A 320 -16.33 -11.93 -6.08
CA LEU A 320 -15.85 -10.96 -7.06
C LEU A 320 -15.08 -9.81 -6.39
N TYR A 321 -15.52 -9.32 -5.22
CA TYR A 321 -14.77 -8.33 -4.44
C TYR A 321 -13.39 -8.86 -4.02
N ILE A 322 -13.30 -10.12 -3.59
CA ILE A 322 -12.02 -10.76 -3.27
C ILE A 322 -11.11 -10.79 -4.51
N MET A 323 -11.66 -11.04 -5.70
CA MET A 323 -10.88 -10.97 -6.95
C MET A 323 -10.38 -9.54 -7.25
N VAL A 324 -11.19 -8.52 -7.01
CA VAL A 324 -10.77 -7.11 -7.14
C VAL A 324 -9.64 -6.81 -6.14
N PHE A 325 -9.79 -7.23 -4.89
CA PHE A 325 -8.75 -7.05 -3.88
C PHE A 325 -7.48 -7.85 -4.18
N LEU A 326 -7.57 -9.01 -4.82
CA LEU A 326 -6.40 -9.75 -5.31
C LEU A 326 -5.62 -8.94 -6.36
N VAL A 327 -6.32 -8.27 -7.29
CA VAL A 327 -5.66 -7.40 -8.28
C VAL A 327 -4.97 -6.22 -7.60
N ILE A 328 -5.65 -5.55 -6.67
CA ILE A 328 -5.07 -4.43 -5.91
C ILE A 328 -3.88 -4.89 -5.06
N ALA A 329 -4.01 -6.03 -4.38
CA ALA A 329 -2.94 -6.64 -3.61
C ALA A 329 -1.73 -6.97 -4.50
N GLN A 330 -1.95 -7.42 -5.75
CA GLN A 330 -0.85 -7.66 -6.68
C GLN A 330 -0.14 -6.37 -7.12
N VAL A 331 -0.86 -5.25 -7.27
CA VAL A 331 -0.24 -3.93 -7.51
C VAL A 331 0.66 -3.56 -6.34
N LEU A 332 0.14 -3.61 -5.11
CA LEU A 332 0.88 -3.25 -3.90
C LEU A 332 2.10 -4.16 -3.70
N ASN A 333 1.92 -5.48 -3.84
CA ASN A 333 2.99 -6.47 -3.77
C ASN A 333 4.10 -6.19 -4.79
N SER A 334 3.74 -5.90 -6.05
CA SER A 334 4.73 -5.60 -7.10
C SER A 334 5.50 -4.31 -6.82
N LEU A 335 4.83 -3.27 -6.32
CA LEU A 335 5.48 -2.03 -5.91
C LEU A 335 6.45 -2.29 -4.74
N ASN A 336 6.02 -3.01 -3.70
CA ASN A 336 6.85 -3.29 -2.53
C ASN A 336 8.11 -4.10 -2.89
N VAL A 337 7.95 -5.17 -3.68
CA VAL A 337 9.07 -6.01 -4.15
C VAL A 337 10.01 -5.20 -5.05
N GLY A 338 9.47 -4.38 -5.95
CA GLY A 338 10.27 -3.54 -6.82
C GLY A 338 11.06 -2.48 -6.07
N THR A 339 10.42 -1.78 -5.13
CA THR A 339 11.09 -0.78 -4.27
C THR A 339 12.20 -1.44 -3.45
N LEU A 340 11.96 -2.62 -2.88
CA LEU A 340 12.97 -3.38 -2.13
C LEU A 340 14.22 -3.67 -2.97
N LEU A 341 14.03 -4.18 -4.18
CA LEU A 341 15.14 -4.46 -5.11
C LEU A 341 15.83 -3.16 -5.53
N SER A 342 15.09 -2.10 -5.78
CA SER A 342 15.69 -0.79 -6.10
C SER A 342 16.55 -0.25 -4.96
N TYR A 343 16.10 -0.43 -3.72
CA TYR A 343 16.79 0.03 -2.54
C TYR A 343 18.09 -0.75 -2.30
N LEU A 344 18.07 -2.09 -2.47
CA LEU A 344 19.29 -2.92 -2.45
C LEU A 344 20.35 -2.42 -3.44
N VAL A 345 19.93 -2.06 -4.66
CA VAL A 345 20.86 -1.51 -5.67
C VAL A 345 21.39 -0.15 -5.25
N ILE A 346 20.55 0.71 -4.68
CA ILE A 346 20.94 2.06 -4.25
C ILE A 346 21.95 1.98 -3.12
N VAL A 347 21.68 1.21 -2.06
CA VAL A 347 22.61 1.04 -0.93
C VAL A 347 23.94 0.48 -1.39
N LYS A 348 23.95 -0.54 -2.26
CA LYS A 348 25.20 -1.07 -2.80
C LYS A 348 25.99 -0.03 -3.62
N LYS A 349 25.31 0.93 -4.25
CA LYS A 349 25.98 1.99 -5.03
C LYS A 349 26.38 3.20 -4.19
N LYS A 350 25.67 3.44 -3.10
CA LYS A 350 25.87 4.58 -2.20
C LYS A 350 26.95 4.25 -1.16
N ASP A 351 26.81 3.09 -0.52
CA ASP A 351 27.62 2.69 0.65
C ASP A 351 28.59 1.54 0.37
N ASP A 352 28.56 0.96 -0.85
CA ASP A 352 29.27 -0.28 -1.22
C ASP A 352 28.95 -1.49 -0.31
N LEU A 353 27.84 -1.43 0.41
CA LEU A 353 27.38 -2.50 1.30
C LEU A 353 26.43 -3.46 0.60
N ASP A 354 26.69 -4.77 0.74
CA ASP A 354 25.71 -5.80 0.41
C ASP A 354 24.90 -6.18 1.66
N LEU A 355 23.73 -5.57 1.82
CA LEU A 355 22.86 -5.78 2.97
C LEU A 355 22.42 -7.24 3.14
N LEU A 356 22.43 -8.04 2.08
CA LEU A 356 22.09 -9.47 2.18
C LEU A 356 23.23 -10.30 2.78
N GLU A 357 24.48 -9.83 2.71
CA GLU A 357 25.66 -10.48 3.31
C GLU A 357 25.84 -10.07 4.75
N VAL A 358 25.81 -8.77 5.03
CA VAL A 358 26.02 -8.22 6.39
C VAL A 358 25.07 -8.86 7.39
N LYS A 359 23.76 -8.91 7.08
CA LYS A 359 22.78 -9.54 7.96
C LYS A 359 23.00 -11.02 8.18
N LYS A 360 23.54 -11.73 7.20
CA LYS A 360 23.80 -13.17 7.34
C LYS A 360 24.96 -13.41 8.32
N GLU A 361 25.94 -12.52 8.34
CA GLU A 361 27.04 -12.58 9.31
C GLU A 361 26.53 -12.27 10.71
N GLU A 362 25.67 -11.25 10.86
CA GLU A 362 25.00 -10.93 12.13
C GLU A 362 24.17 -12.12 12.65
N GLU A 363 23.31 -12.71 11.81
CA GLU A 363 22.48 -13.88 12.15
C GLU A 363 23.34 -15.09 12.59
N LYS A 364 24.45 -15.35 11.89
CA LYS A 364 25.39 -16.42 12.27
C LYS A 364 26.07 -16.17 13.61
N MET A 365 26.45 -14.92 13.89
CA MET A 365 27.08 -14.56 15.16
C MET A 365 26.10 -14.71 16.33
N GLU A 366 24.84 -14.34 16.16
CA GLU A 366 23.78 -14.56 17.16
C GLU A 366 23.54 -16.05 17.42
N GLU A 367 23.52 -16.89 16.39
CA GLU A 367 23.38 -18.34 16.53
C GLU A 367 24.59 -18.98 17.24
N THR A 368 25.82 -18.55 16.96
CA THR A 368 27.04 -19.10 17.61
C THR A 368 27.30 -18.55 19.01
N GLY A 369 26.87 -17.33 19.32
CA GLY A 369 27.00 -16.73 20.66
C GLY A 369 26.01 -17.27 21.70
N SER A 370 25.06 -18.12 21.29
CA SER A 370 23.99 -18.65 22.15
C SER A 370 24.22 -20.09 22.65
N GLN A 371 25.38 -20.71 22.36
CA GLN A 371 25.77 -21.96 23.02
C GLN A 371 26.40 -21.66 24.39
N PRO A 372 25.81 -22.10 25.53
CA PRO A 372 26.51 -22.03 26.79
C PRO A 372 27.70 -22.99 26.71
N SER A 373 28.91 -22.46 26.92
CA SER A 373 30.12 -23.23 27.15
C SER A 373 29.98 -24.05 28.44
N GLY A 374 29.30 -25.19 28.33
CA GLY A 374 29.24 -26.21 29.36
C GLY A 374 30.32 -27.25 29.11
N GLY A 375 31.27 -27.36 30.04
CA GLY A 375 32.05 -28.57 30.26
C GLY A 375 33.51 -28.48 29.84
N GLY A 376 34.38 -28.22 30.83
CA GLY A 376 35.82 -28.35 30.66
C GLY A 376 36.65 -28.16 31.93
N GLU A 377 36.10 -28.33 33.13
CA GLU A 377 36.92 -28.55 34.33
C GLU A 377 36.69 -29.99 34.79
N GLY A 378 37.62 -30.86 34.38
CA GLY A 378 37.88 -32.15 34.98
C GLY A 378 39.34 -32.22 35.35
N ASN A 379 39.63 -31.94 36.63
CA ASN A 379 40.82 -32.41 37.34
C ASN A 379 40.33 -33.21 38.55
#